data_AF-A0A7C1HPM6-F1
#
_entry.id   AF-A0A7C1HPM6-F1
#
_cell.length_a   1.000
_cell.length_b   1.000
_cell.length_c   1.000
_cell.angle_alpha   90.00
_cell.angle_beta   90.00
_cell.angle_gamma   90.00
#
_symmetry.space_group_name_H-M   'P 1'
#
loop_
_entity.id
_entity.type
_entity.pdbx_description
1 polymer ?
#
loop_
_entity_poly.entity_id
_entity_poly.type
_entity_poly.pdbx_seq_one_letter_code
_entity_poly.pdbx_strand_id
1 'polypeptide(L)'
;MNKLKALPALFLASAALADAGYLGSVTAGASPIGEHPSIAMTAEEVVIELRREHADYEDWSAEVYSATVTADFLFTNTGEADTVYMYIPHEIVTAFVPILFAAEEMEAPLENPRVLVDGEPVEVRKVCLGAFDPEFMGKMSWEEFAGLTRPLFAEMPGEGEPFYFTRYFADTGGLTHPADAVLAWWAVPFAPGRTRLVEYVQGYAPTSDYGEKAFRLTYPLFTGAAWSGAIGEGRVSVVPGEGCDWDDLAYHVGMRLPLPKEKEDYRLDVLGPIDDHPDFGMCGLARYDGERYHRTLVWEFSDYEPDPGRLNFNALYPDIGDIALFQQTLYEDFLAGAAEAYDNPWDYSMIYLCLGRYAPTYYKSVNTDGAPLFDSPGGSPLGESIPFLS
;
A
#
# COMPACT_ATOMS: atom_id res chain seq x y z
N MET A 1 2.14 -21.44 36.41
CA MET A 1 3.38 -20.66 36.54
C MET A 1 4.19 -20.66 35.22
N ASN A 2 3.52 -20.43 34.07
CA ASN A 2 4.11 -20.58 32.73
C ASN A 2 4.14 -19.28 31.89
N LYS A 3 3.74 -18.13 32.46
CA LYS A 3 3.59 -16.87 31.71
C LYS A 3 4.91 -16.17 31.34
N LEU A 4 6.03 -16.53 31.96
CA LEU A 4 7.34 -15.87 31.77
C LEU A 4 8.23 -16.50 30.69
N LYS A 5 7.87 -17.68 30.14
CA LYS A 5 8.66 -18.35 29.09
C LYS A 5 8.16 -18.06 27.66
N ALA A 6 6.94 -17.54 27.51
CA ALA A 6 6.38 -17.19 26.22
C ALA A 6 6.94 -15.85 25.69
N LEU A 7 7.19 -14.87 26.56
CA LEU A 7 7.69 -13.55 26.17
C LEU A 7 9.05 -13.60 25.43
N PRO A 8 10.08 -14.30 25.93
CA PRO A 8 11.37 -14.36 25.25
C PRO A 8 11.32 -15.13 23.93
N ALA A 9 10.45 -16.14 23.83
CA ALA A 9 10.22 -16.89 22.59
C ALA A 9 9.44 -16.05 21.57
N LEU A 10 8.48 -15.23 22.02
CA LEU A 10 7.81 -14.22 21.20
C LEU A 10 8.79 -13.15 20.73
N PHE A 11 9.70 -12.68 21.58
CA PHE A 11 10.77 -11.74 21.20
C PHE A 11 11.78 -12.34 20.22
N LEU A 12 12.18 -13.60 20.40
CA LEU A 12 13.06 -14.29 19.44
C LEU A 12 12.35 -14.60 18.13
N ALA A 13 11.05 -14.94 18.16
CA ALA A 13 10.26 -15.13 16.95
C ALA A 13 10.03 -13.78 16.26
N SER A 14 9.61 -12.73 16.96
CA SER A 14 9.47 -11.39 16.37
C SER A 14 10.79 -10.80 15.90
N ALA A 15 11.93 -11.10 16.52
CA ALA A 15 13.25 -10.75 16.01
C ALA A 15 13.65 -11.61 14.78
N ALA A 16 13.42 -12.93 14.81
CA ALA A 16 13.67 -13.83 13.68
C ALA A 16 12.65 -13.68 12.52
N LEU A 17 11.53 -12.98 12.74
CA LEU A 17 10.45 -12.75 11.78
C LEU A 17 10.36 -11.28 11.37
N ALA A 18 10.94 -10.35 12.15
CA ALA A 18 11.50 -9.10 11.63
C ALA A 18 12.62 -9.42 10.64
N ASP A 19 13.43 -10.47 10.92
CA ASP A 19 14.35 -11.17 9.99
C ASP A 19 13.63 -11.90 8.81
N ALA A 20 12.29 -11.90 8.75
CA ALA A 20 11.48 -12.26 7.57
C ALA A 20 10.60 -11.10 7.05
N GLY A 21 10.73 -9.91 7.67
CA GLY A 21 10.02 -8.66 7.41
C GLY A 21 10.07 -8.19 5.97
N TYR A 22 8.95 -8.39 5.28
CA TYR A 22 8.54 -7.57 4.15
C TYR A 22 7.32 -6.76 4.57
N LEU A 23 7.56 -5.62 5.22
CA LEU A 23 6.63 -4.52 5.12
C LEU A 23 6.85 -3.92 3.73
N GLY A 24 6.21 -4.50 2.73
CA GLY A 24 6.25 -3.94 1.40
C GLY A 24 5.68 -2.53 1.47
N SER A 25 6.48 -1.54 1.05
CA SER A 25 6.03 -0.14 1.03
C SER A 25 4.96 -0.01 -0.04
N VAL A 26 3.71 0.14 0.37
CA VAL A 26 2.59 0.39 -0.52
C VAL A 26 2.23 1.86 -0.42
N THR A 27 2.03 2.48 -1.56
CA THR A 27 1.38 3.79 -1.67
C THR A 27 0.32 3.67 -2.74
N ALA A 28 -0.61 4.60 -2.88
CA ALA A 28 -1.59 4.56 -3.96
C ALA A 28 -2.22 5.93 -4.19
N GLY A 29 -2.96 6.07 -5.28
CA GLY A 29 -3.89 7.18 -5.42
C GLY A 29 -4.87 7.21 -4.25
N ALA A 30 -5.24 8.41 -3.78
CA ALA A 30 -6.23 8.52 -2.72
C ALA A 30 -7.54 7.86 -3.17
N SER A 31 -8.10 6.98 -2.33
CA SER A 31 -9.34 6.21 -2.59
C SER A 31 -10.43 6.56 -1.59
N PRO A 32 -11.72 6.40 -1.95
CA PRO A 32 -12.82 6.62 -1.02
C PRO A 32 -13.08 5.38 -0.13
N ILE A 33 -13.43 5.59 1.14
CA ILE A 33 -14.06 4.56 1.98
C ILE A 33 -15.50 4.38 1.50
N GLY A 34 -15.81 3.20 0.94
CA GLY A 34 -17.12 2.91 0.35
C GLY A 34 -17.29 3.53 -1.05
N GLU A 35 -18.49 3.36 -1.63
CA GLU A 35 -18.78 3.85 -2.97
C GLU A 35 -19.11 5.35 -2.98
N HIS A 36 -18.47 6.11 -3.87
CA HIS A 36 -18.70 7.55 -4.04
C HIS A 36 -18.92 7.91 -5.53
N PRO A 37 -20.10 7.59 -6.11
CA PRO A 37 -20.36 7.76 -7.54
C PRO A 37 -20.43 9.22 -8.01
N SER A 38 -20.46 10.18 -7.09
CA SER A 38 -20.53 11.61 -7.36
C SER A 38 -19.18 12.33 -7.29
N ILE A 39 -18.07 11.61 -7.08
CA ILE A 39 -16.74 12.21 -7.05
C ILE A 39 -15.89 11.57 -8.15
N ALA A 40 -15.38 12.40 -9.06
CA ALA A 40 -14.51 11.98 -10.14
C ALA A 40 -13.07 12.46 -9.89
N MET A 41 -12.08 11.59 -10.11
CA MET A 41 -10.67 11.95 -10.15
C MET A 41 -10.33 12.50 -11.54
N THR A 42 -10.05 13.79 -11.64
CA THR A 42 -9.84 14.47 -12.91
C THR A 42 -8.36 14.64 -13.29
N ALA A 43 -7.47 14.62 -12.30
CA ALA A 43 -6.04 14.60 -12.56
C ALA A 43 -5.25 13.94 -11.41
N GLU A 44 -4.09 13.40 -11.73
CA GLU A 44 -3.12 12.81 -10.80
C GLU A 44 -1.69 13.15 -11.23
N GLU A 45 -0.90 13.71 -10.32
CA GLU A 45 0.54 13.90 -10.52
C GLU A 45 1.28 13.32 -9.32
N VAL A 46 2.17 12.37 -9.59
CA VAL A 46 2.92 11.64 -8.57
C VAL A 46 4.40 11.76 -8.85
N VAL A 47 5.16 12.23 -7.88
CA VAL A 47 6.62 12.21 -7.90
C VAL A 47 7.13 11.25 -6.83
N ILE A 48 7.86 10.24 -7.28
CA ILE A 48 8.57 9.27 -6.43
C ILE A 48 10.05 9.63 -6.48
N GLU A 49 10.54 10.28 -5.42
CA GLU A 49 11.93 10.67 -5.26
C GLU A 49 12.71 9.55 -4.57
N LEU A 50 13.71 8.99 -5.26
CA LEU A 50 14.53 7.89 -4.78
C LEU A 50 15.71 8.40 -3.96
N ARG A 51 16.04 7.78 -2.83
CA ARG A 51 17.19 8.19 -2.00
C ARG A 51 18.05 7.00 -1.60
N ARG A 52 19.35 7.26 -1.48
CA ARG A 52 20.32 6.34 -0.89
C ARG A 52 21.09 7.07 0.20
N GLU A 53 20.88 6.66 1.43
CA GLU A 53 21.41 7.31 2.62
C GLU A 53 22.30 6.34 3.41
N HIS A 54 23.18 6.87 4.26
CA HIS A 54 23.94 6.07 5.21
C HIS A 54 23.25 6.15 6.58
N ALA A 55 22.78 5.02 7.08
CA ALA A 55 22.18 4.93 8.41
C ALA A 55 23.21 4.35 9.39
N ASP A 56 23.49 5.11 10.45
CA ASP A 56 24.33 4.70 11.57
C ASP A 56 23.41 4.21 12.71
N TYR A 57 23.45 2.91 12.99
CA TYR A 57 22.80 2.30 14.15
C TYR A 57 23.83 2.08 15.26
N GLU A 58 23.37 1.83 16.50
CA GLU A 58 24.26 1.74 17.68
C GLU A 58 25.40 0.72 17.50
N ASP A 59 25.17 -0.37 16.77
CA ASP A 59 26.12 -1.49 16.60
C ASP A 59 26.58 -1.76 15.15
N TRP A 60 26.03 -1.04 14.16
CA TRP A 60 26.36 -1.23 12.74
C TRP A 60 25.98 -0.02 11.90
N SER A 61 26.61 0.13 10.72
CA SER A 61 26.19 1.11 9.72
C SER A 61 25.89 0.44 8.39
N ALA A 62 24.94 0.99 7.64
CA ALA A 62 24.58 0.47 6.32
C ALA A 62 24.07 1.54 5.36
N GLU A 63 24.13 1.18 4.08
CA GLU A 63 23.43 1.89 3.02
C GLU A 63 21.95 1.52 3.06
N VAL A 64 21.09 2.53 3.17
CA VAL A 64 19.64 2.40 3.21
C VAL A 64 19.06 3.08 1.99
N TYR A 65 18.23 2.34 1.25
CA TYR A 65 17.45 2.87 0.13
C TYR A 65 16.08 3.27 0.64
N SER A 66 15.60 4.44 0.26
CA SER A 66 14.29 4.95 0.66
C SER A 66 13.64 5.68 -0.51
N ALA A 67 12.35 5.99 -0.38
CA ALA A 67 11.64 6.82 -1.34
C ALA A 67 10.77 7.85 -0.60
N THR A 68 10.65 9.05 -1.16
CA THR A 68 9.60 9.99 -0.78
C THR A 68 8.59 10.06 -1.91
N VAL A 69 7.34 9.77 -1.60
CA VAL A 69 6.22 9.92 -2.52
C VAL A 69 5.55 11.25 -2.21
N THR A 70 5.38 12.10 -3.22
CA THR A 70 4.59 13.32 -3.18
C THR A 70 3.57 13.23 -4.31
N ALA A 71 2.30 13.28 -3.99
CA ALA A 71 1.24 13.05 -4.95
C ALA A 71 0.11 14.06 -4.79
N ASP A 72 -0.26 14.71 -5.89
CA ASP A 72 -1.37 15.64 -6.00
C ASP A 72 -2.48 15.05 -6.85
N PHE A 73 -3.71 15.17 -6.37
CA PHE A 73 -4.91 14.68 -7.03
C PHE A 73 -5.96 15.78 -7.11
N LEU A 74 -6.61 15.90 -8.25
CA LEU A 74 -7.80 16.75 -8.39
C LEU A 74 -9.06 15.91 -8.41
N PHE A 75 -9.95 16.22 -7.46
CA PHE A 75 -11.24 15.58 -7.34
C PHE A 75 -12.35 16.59 -7.58
N THR A 76 -13.31 16.25 -8.42
CA THR A 76 -14.46 17.11 -8.72
C THR A 76 -15.76 16.46 -8.26
N ASN A 77 -16.56 17.19 -7.48
CA ASN A 77 -17.89 16.75 -7.06
C ASN A 77 -18.92 17.01 -8.17
N THR A 78 -19.40 15.93 -8.77
CA THR A 78 -20.40 15.92 -9.85
C THR A 78 -21.83 15.75 -9.34
N GLY A 79 -22.04 15.62 -8.03
CA GLY A 79 -23.35 15.40 -7.40
C GLY A 79 -23.51 16.07 -6.04
N GLU A 80 -24.20 15.40 -5.12
CA GLU A 80 -24.59 15.92 -3.79
C GLU A 80 -23.71 15.37 -2.64
N ALA A 81 -22.49 14.90 -2.92
CA ALA A 81 -21.62 14.42 -1.83
C ALA A 81 -21.16 15.60 -0.96
N ASP A 82 -21.43 15.55 0.34
CA ASP A 82 -21.04 16.59 1.30
C ASP A 82 -19.65 16.35 1.91
N THR A 83 -19.32 15.11 2.25
CA THR A 83 -18.02 14.74 2.82
C THR A 83 -17.65 13.34 2.37
N VAL A 84 -16.40 13.18 1.98
CA VAL A 84 -15.82 11.92 1.52
C VAL A 84 -14.71 11.56 2.49
N TYR A 85 -14.74 10.34 2.98
CA TYR A 85 -13.61 9.79 3.73
C TYR A 85 -12.66 9.16 2.73
N MET A 86 -11.46 9.71 2.64
CA MET A 86 -10.42 9.23 1.73
C MET A 86 -9.37 8.43 2.50
N TYR A 87 -8.68 7.55 1.81
CA TYR A 87 -7.57 6.80 2.35
C TYR A 87 -6.46 6.54 1.33
N ILE A 88 -5.27 6.25 1.83
CA ILE A 88 -4.23 5.50 1.10
C ILE A 88 -3.84 4.27 1.92
N PRO A 89 -3.49 3.15 1.27
CA PRO A 89 -2.87 2.04 1.97
C PRO A 89 -1.53 2.52 2.52
N HIS A 90 -1.34 2.29 3.81
CA HIS A 90 -0.14 2.72 4.54
C HIS A 90 0.78 1.54 4.84
N GLU A 91 0.18 0.40 5.20
CA GLU A 91 0.89 -0.86 5.41
C GLU A 91 0.00 -2.03 4.98
N ILE A 92 0.59 -3.06 4.40
CA ILE A 92 -0.11 -4.32 4.15
C ILE A 92 0.14 -5.26 5.33
N VAL A 93 -0.95 -5.74 5.92
CA VAL A 93 -0.92 -6.53 7.15
C VAL A 93 -0.49 -7.95 6.78
N THR A 94 0.72 -8.31 7.16
CA THR A 94 1.17 -9.71 7.14
C THR A 94 0.74 -10.40 8.44
N ALA A 95 0.90 -11.72 8.54
CA ALA A 95 0.51 -12.49 9.73
C ALA A 95 1.15 -12.01 11.07
N PHE A 96 2.21 -11.19 11.01
CA PHE A 96 2.95 -10.70 12.19
C PHE A 96 2.56 -9.30 12.64
N VAL A 97 1.99 -8.52 11.73
CA VAL A 97 1.51 -7.16 11.96
C VAL A 97 0.51 -7.13 13.12
N PRO A 98 -0.50 -8.02 13.21
CA PRO A 98 -1.42 -8.05 14.36
C PRO A 98 -0.74 -8.34 15.70
N ILE A 99 0.42 -9.02 15.73
CA ILE A 99 1.16 -9.31 16.98
C ILE A 99 1.85 -8.04 17.49
N LEU A 100 2.41 -7.22 16.59
CA LEU A 100 2.99 -5.91 16.91
C LEU A 100 1.89 -4.92 17.34
N PHE A 101 0.78 -4.88 16.61
CA PHE A 101 -0.34 -3.98 16.84
C PHE A 101 -1.32 -4.41 17.95
N ALA A 102 -1.22 -5.64 18.46
CA ALA A 102 -1.95 -6.08 19.65
C ALA A 102 -1.31 -5.59 20.96
N ALA A 103 -0.02 -5.24 20.94
CA ALA A 103 0.73 -4.79 22.11
C ALA A 103 0.66 -3.27 22.33
N GLU A 104 0.48 -2.48 21.26
CA GLU A 104 0.46 -1.02 21.27
C GLU A 104 -0.71 -0.48 20.43
N GLU A 105 -1.24 0.71 20.77
CA GLU A 105 -2.22 1.36 19.89
C GLU A 105 -1.56 1.66 18.53
N MET A 106 -2.31 1.49 17.43
CA MET A 106 -1.78 1.50 16.05
C MET A 106 -1.07 2.78 15.62
N GLU A 107 -1.21 3.85 16.41
CA GLU A 107 -0.55 5.12 16.19
C GLU A 107 0.98 5.05 16.41
N ALA A 108 1.50 4.13 17.23
CA ALA A 108 2.88 4.17 17.72
C ALA A 108 4.00 3.81 16.70
N PRO A 109 3.88 2.80 15.82
CA PRO A 109 5.03 2.34 15.02
C PRO A 109 5.13 2.92 13.59
N LEU A 110 4.11 3.63 13.07
CA LEU A 110 4.13 4.17 11.71
C LEU A 110 3.89 5.69 11.70
N GLU A 111 4.72 6.46 11.02
CA GLU A 111 4.51 7.90 10.88
C GLU A 111 3.39 8.17 9.86
N ASN A 112 2.35 8.90 10.28
CA ASN A 112 1.25 9.25 9.37
C ASN A 112 1.75 10.08 8.17
N PRO A 113 1.16 9.87 6.98
CA PRO A 113 1.42 10.74 5.85
C PRO A 113 0.97 12.16 6.19
N ARG A 114 1.69 13.14 5.64
CA ARG A 114 1.19 14.52 5.62
C ARG A 114 0.20 14.64 4.49
N VAL A 115 -1.04 15.00 4.80
CA VAL A 115 -2.09 15.24 3.79
C VAL A 115 -2.49 16.71 3.81
N LEU A 116 -2.60 17.32 2.63
CA LEU A 116 -3.14 18.67 2.45
C LEU A 116 -4.41 18.61 1.60
N VAL A 117 -5.38 19.46 1.90
CA VAL A 117 -6.59 19.69 1.09
C VAL A 117 -6.67 21.17 0.79
N ASP A 118 -6.62 21.54 -0.48
CA ASP A 118 -6.54 22.94 -0.94
C ASP A 118 -5.40 23.69 -0.22
N GLY A 119 -4.23 23.04 -0.09
CA GLY A 119 -3.04 23.58 0.58
C GLY A 119 -3.07 23.56 2.12
N GLU A 120 -4.20 23.20 2.74
CA GLU A 120 -4.35 23.20 4.19
C GLU A 120 -4.18 21.79 4.79
N PRO A 121 -3.39 21.60 5.86
CA PRO A 121 -3.18 20.29 6.46
C PRO A 121 -4.45 19.74 7.10
N VAL A 122 -4.68 18.44 6.93
CA VAL A 122 -5.81 17.73 7.54
C VAL A 122 -5.34 16.69 8.56
N GLU A 123 -6.22 16.37 9.50
CA GLU A 123 -5.98 15.30 10.47
C GLU A 123 -6.07 13.94 9.76
N VAL A 124 -4.98 13.19 9.82
CA VAL A 124 -4.91 11.81 9.33
C VAL A 124 -4.99 10.85 10.50
N ARG A 125 -5.84 9.84 10.35
CA ARG A 125 -6.03 8.76 11.31
C ARG A 125 -5.65 7.42 10.68
N LYS A 126 -5.52 6.38 11.50
CA LYS A 126 -5.28 5.01 11.03
C LYS A 126 -6.52 4.14 11.20
N VAL A 127 -6.81 3.34 10.18
CA VAL A 127 -7.92 2.38 10.16
C VAL A 127 -7.43 1.08 9.54
N CYS A 128 -7.80 -0.05 10.14
CA CYS A 128 -7.61 -1.35 9.53
C CYS A 128 -8.75 -1.66 8.56
N LEU A 129 -8.41 -2.29 7.45
CA LEU A 129 -9.33 -2.86 6.48
C LEU A 129 -9.18 -4.37 6.48
N GLY A 130 -10.29 -5.10 6.52
CA GLY A 130 -10.35 -6.54 6.20
C GLY A 130 -11.73 -6.92 5.69
N ALA A 131 -11.96 -8.19 5.42
CA ALA A 131 -13.31 -8.72 5.19
C ALA A 131 -14.01 -9.05 6.52
N PHE A 132 -15.31 -8.75 6.63
CA PHE A 132 -16.08 -9.11 7.81
C PHE A 132 -16.44 -10.60 7.81
N ASP A 133 -16.07 -11.32 8.87
CA ASP A 133 -16.54 -12.68 9.13
C ASP A 133 -17.31 -12.69 10.47
N PRO A 134 -18.61 -13.05 10.46
CA PRO A 134 -19.40 -13.20 11.69
C PRO A 134 -18.76 -14.16 12.71
N GLU A 135 -17.96 -15.14 12.28
CA GLU A 135 -17.24 -16.05 13.18
C GLU A 135 -16.24 -15.32 14.07
N PHE A 136 -15.68 -14.18 13.63
CA PHE A 136 -14.76 -13.35 14.44
C PHE A 136 -15.41 -12.81 15.71
N MET A 137 -16.72 -12.62 15.71
CA MET A 137 -17.45 -12.20 16.91
C MET A 137 -17.61 -13.33 17.93
N GLY A 138 -17.44 -14.59 17.50
CA GLY A 138 -17.64 -15.77 18.34
C GLY A 138 -19.02 -15.80 18.98
N LYS A 139 -19.10 -15.55 20.29
CA LYS A 139 -20.36 -15.49 21.06
C LYS A 139 -20.78 -14.07 21.46
N MET A 140 -20.01 -13.05 21.08
CA MET A 140 -20.26 -11.65 21.45
C MET A 140 -21.43 -11.09 20.64
N SER A 141 -22.15 -10.12 21.22
CA SER A 141 -23.09 -9.30 20.44
C SER A 141 -22.32 -8.30 19.54
N TRP A 142 -23.00 -7.74 18.54
CA TRP A 142 -22.41 -6.69 17.70
C TRP A 142 -21.99 -5.49 18.53
N GLU A 143 -22.80 -5.07 19.50
CA GLU A 143 -22.48 -3.93 20.36
C GLU A 143 -21.23 -4.19 21.22
N GLU A 144 -21.06 -5.43 21.72
CA GLU A 144 -19.86 -5.84 22.46
C GLU A 144 -18.62 -5.82 21.56
N PHE A 145 -18.73 -6.42 20.37
CA PHE A 145 -17.64 -6.47 19.39
C PHE A 145 -17.26 -5.05 18.91
N ALA A 146 -18.25 -4.24 18.53
CA ALA A 146 -18.05 -2.86 18.09
C ALA A 146 -17.44 -1.98 19.19
N GLY A 147 -17.78 -2.22 20.46
CA GLY A 147 -17.14 -1.55 21.58
C GLY A 147 -15.64 -1.86 21.72
N LEU A 148 -15.21 -3.04 21.28
CA LEU A 148 -13.82 -3.50 21.34
C LEU A 148 -13.01 -3.05 20.12
N THR A 149 -13.55 -3.22 18.91
CA THR A 149 -12.85 -2.96 17.65
C THR A 149 -13.00 -1.51 17.16
N ARG A 150 -14.04 -0.80 17.63
CA ARG A 150 -14.38 0.57 17.23
C ARG A 150 -14.50 0.70 15.70
N PRO A 151 -15.52 0.07 15.11
CA PRO A 151 -15.74 0.15 13.67
C PRO A 151 -16.10 1.58 13.24
N LEU A 152 -15.78 1.92 12.00
CA LEU A 152 -16.17 3.22 11.42
C LEU A 152 -17.68 3.36 11.22
N PHE A 153 -18.35 2.23 10.97
CA PHE A 153 -19.79 2.18 10.73
C PHE A 153 -20.54 1.61 11.93
N ALA A 154 -21.71 2.17 12.20
CA ALA A 154 -22.53 1.76 13.35
C ALA A 154 -23.25 0.42 13.13
N GLU A 155 -23.49 0.07 11.88
CA GLU A 155 -24.19 -1.15 11.47
C GLU A 155 -23.18 -2.29 11.22
N MET A 156 -23.62 -3.52 11.52
CA MET A 156 -22.83 -4.72 11.25
C MET A 156 -22.77 -4.96 9.74
N PRO A 157 -21.58 -5.09 9.14
CA PRO A 157 -21.45 -5.46 7.73
C PRO A 157 -22.03 -6.85 7.45
N GLY A 158 -22.37 -7.11 6.19
CA GLY A 158 -22.61 -8.46 5.69
C GLY A 158 -21.33 -9.30 5.70
N GLU A 159 -21.49 -10.62 5.74
CA GLU A 159 -20.36 -11.56 5.60
C GLU A 159 -19.62 -11.31 4.26
N GLY A 160 -18.30 -11.16 4.33
CA GLY A 160 -17.43 -10.84 3.21
C GLY A 160 -17.40 -9.36 2.81
N GLU A 161 -18.24 -8.50 3.41
CA GLU A 161 -18.19 -7.06 3.15
C GLU A 161 -16.98 -6.40 3.82
N PRO A 162 -16.47 -5.27 3.28
CA PRO A 162 -15.37 -4.54 3.89
C PRO A 162 -15.67 -4.10 5.33
N PHE A 163 -14.74 -4.43 6.24
CA PHE A 163 -14.79 -4.05 7.65
C PHE A 163 -13.67 -3.09 8.00
N TYR A 164 -14.04 -1.89 8.42
CA TYR A 164 -13.12 -0.82 8.78
C TYR A 164 -13.16 -0.56 10.28
N PHE A 165 -12.02 -0.65 10.95
CA PHE A 165 -11.94 -0.55 12.41
C PHE A 165 -10.66 0.11 12.90
N THR A 166 -10.69 0.72 14.08
CA THR A 166 -9.55 1.49 14.60
C THR A 166 -8.80 0.77 15.73
N ARG A 167 -9.15 -0.48 16.06
CA ARG A 167 -8.51 -1.19 17.16
C ARG A 167 -8.51 -2.71 16.97
N TYR A 168 -7.32 -3.32 17.00
CA TYR A 168 -7.22 -4.77 17.11
C TYR A 168 -7.75 -5.26 18.45
N PHE A 169 -8.54 -6.34 18.40
CA PHE A 169 -8.91 -7.11 19.57
C PHE A 169 -8.15 -8.44 19.54
N ALA A 170 -7.21 -8.62 20.47
CA ALA A 170 -6.52 -9.89 20.66
C ALA A 170 -7.33 -10.74 21.65
N ASP A 171 -8.04 -11.76 21.17
CA ASP A 171 -8.56 -12.79 22.07
C ASP A 171 -7.38 -13.66 22.55
N THR A 172 -7.35 -13.92 23.85
CA THR A 172 -6.37 -14.74 24.55
C THR A 172 -6.36 -16.23 24.14
N GLY A 173 -7.17 -16.63 23.15
CA GLY A 173 -7.32 -18.01 22.68
C GLY A 173 -6.90 -18.28 21.23
N GLY A 174 -6.56 -17.26 20.44
CA GLY A 174 -6.18 -17.41 19.02
C GLY A 174 -6.26 -16.08 18.27
N LEU A 175 -5.31 -15.85 17.36
CA LEU A 175 -5.26 -14.65 16.50
C LEU A 175 -6.28 -14.78 15.36
N THR A 176 -7.53 -14.41 15.59
CA THR A 176 -8.61 -14.49 14.57
C THR A 176 -9.13 -13.12 14.17
N HIS A 177 -8.24 -12.22 13.73
CA HIS A 177 -8.69 -11.10 12.90
C HIS A 177 -7.59 -10.68 11.91
N PRO A 178 -7.62 -11.18 10.66
CA PRO A 178 -6.69 -10.77 9.62
C PRO A 178 -7.26 -9.49 9.00
N ALA A 179 -6.87 -8.32 9.51
CA ALA A 179 -6.92 -7.16 8.62
C ALA A 179 -6.01 -7.46 7.42
N ASP A 180 -6.37 -7.00 6.23
CA ASP A 180 -5.55 -7.10 5.04
C ASP A 180 -4.58 -5.92 4.93
N ALA A 181 -4.99 -4.75 5.43
CA ALA A 181 -4.21 -3.52 5.34
C ALA A 181 -4.48 -2.55 6.50
N VAL A 182 -3.47 -1.74 6.83
CA VAL A 182 -3.61 -0.50 7.59
C VAL A 182 -3.68 0.66 6.60
N LEU A 183 -4.70 1.48 6.76
CA LEU A 183 -5.00 2.62 5.92
C LEU A 183 -4.76 3.92 6.70
N ALA A 184 -4.11 4.88 6.05
CA ALA A 184 -4.12 6.27 6.50
C ALA A 184 -5.34 6.95 5.89
N TRP A 185 -6.25 7.47 6.71
CA TRP A 185 -7.53 8.02 6.26
C TRP A 185 -7.80 9.42 6.83
N TRP A 186 -8.53 10.22 6.06
CA TRP A 186 -8.91 11.59 6.40
C TRP A 186 -10.27 11.95 5.78
N ALA A 187 -10.85 13.08 6.21
CA ALA A 187 -12.13 13.56 5.70
C ALA A 187 -11.93 14.78 4.79
N VAL A 188 -12.61 14.78 3.64
CA VAL A 188 -12.61 15.90 2.68
C VAL A 188 -14.04 16.39 2.47
N PRO A 189 -14.36 17.65 2.84
CA PRO A 189 -15.67 18.22 2.56
C PRO A 189 -15.77 18.63 1.09
N PHE A 190 -16.80 18.17 0.39
CA PHE A 190 -17.11 18.56 -0.98
C PHE A 190 -18.38 19.39 -1.03
N ALA A 191 -18.32 20.54 -1.70
CA ALA A 191 -19.54 21.24 -2.10
C ALA A 191 -19.90 20.80 -3.53
N PRO A 192 -21.20 20.80 -3.92
CA PRO A 192 -21.59 20.47 -5.29
C PRO A 192 -20.85 21.33 -6.33
N GLY A 193 -20.29 20.69 -7.35
CA GLY A 193 -19.53 21.35 -8.41
C GLY A 193 -18.14 21.87 -8.01
N ARG A 194 -17.71 21.64 -6.76
CA ARG A 194 -16.38 22.06 -6.30
C ARG A 194 -15.33 21.04 -6.68
N THR A 195 -14.20 21.56 -7.16
CA THR A 195 -12.95 20.81 -7.30
C THR A 195 -12.09 21.00 -6.04
N ARG A 196 -11.43 19.93 -5.60
CA ARG A 196 -10.50 19.90 -4.47
C ARG A 196 -9.15 19.39 -4.93
N LEU A 197 -8.10 20.08 -4.51
CA LEU A 197 -6.73 19.59 -4.61
C LEU A 197 -6.40 18.83 -3.34
N VAL A 198 -5.97 17.57 -3.48
CA VAL A 198 -5.56 16.72 -2.36
C VAL A 198 -4.10 16.34 -2.59
N GLU A 199 -3.22 16.74 -1.68
CA GLU A 199 -1.82 16.29 -1.64
C GLU A 199 -1.68 15.21 -0.57
N TYR A 200 -0.85 14.19 -0.81
CA TYR A 200 -0.16 13.52 0.28
C TYR A 200 1.35 13.42 0.07
N VAL A 201 2.09 13.45 1.18
CA VAL A 201 3.53 13.23 1.24
C VAL A 201 3.82 12.13 2.25
N GLN A 202 4.51 11.08 1.81
CA GLN A 202 4.91 9.96 2.65
C GLN A 202 6.36 9.57 2.37
N GLY A 203 7.14 9.42 3.44
CA GLY A 203 8.43 8.77 3.41
C GLY A 203 8.26 7.26 3.56
N TYR A 204 8.94 6.51 2.70
CA TYR A 204 9.02 5.07 2.74
C TYR A 204 10.47 4.67 2.92
N ALA A 205 10.76 3.97 4.01
CA ALA A 205 12.07 3.43 4.31
C ALA A 205 11.92 1.96 4.69
N PRO A 206 12.94 1.12 4.49
CA PRO A 206 12.93 -0.25 4.99
C PRO A 206 12.80 -0.20 6.50
N THR A 207 11.80 -0.90 7.03
CA THR A 207 11.69 -1.10 8.47
C THR A 207 12.82 -2.03 8.89
N SER A 208 13.61 -1.54 9.85
CA SER A 208 14.88 -2.07 10.33
C SER A 208 14.90 -3.58 10.56
N ASP A 209 15.82 -4.27 9.88
CA ASP A 209 16.75 -5.24 10.48
C ASP A 209 17.67 -5.94 9.46
N TYR A 210 17.53 -5.62 8.17
CA TYR A 210 18.34 -6.27 7.15
C TYR A 210 19.53 -5.45 6.69
N GLY A 211 20.69 -6.09 6.68
CA GLY A 211 21.80 -5.72 5.80
C GLY A 211 21.50 -5.93 4.29
N GLU A 212 20.23 -5.97 3.88
CA GLU A 212 19.83 -6.07 2.48
C GLU A 212 19.72 -4.69 1.85
N LYS A 213 20.49 -4.52 0.78
CA LYS A 213 20.70 -3.28 0.04
C LYS A 213 19.55 -2.99 -0.94
N ALA A 214 18.32 -3.35 -0.59
CA ALA A 214 17.18 -3.24 -1.50
C ALA A 214 15.88 -2.80 -0.81
N PHE A 215 15.11 -1.95 -1.49
CA PHE A 215 13.82 -1.38 -1.11
C PHE A 215 12.80 -1.68 -2.22
N ARG A 216 11.55 -1.95 -1.84
CA ARG A 216 10.44 -2.28 -2.77
C ARG A 216 9.27 -1.34 -2.52
N LEU A 217 8.76 -0.73 -3.58
CA LEU A 217 7.59 0.15 -3.54
C LEU A 217 6.57 -0.28 -4.59
N THR A 218 5.34 -0.50 -4.16
CA THR A 218 4.21 -0.79 -5.04
C THR A 218 3.28 0.42 -5.12
N TYR A 219 2.92 0.81 -6.34
CA TYR A 219 1.93 1.84 -6.66
C TYR A 219 0.76 1.21 -7.46
N PRO A 220 -0.33 0.79 -6.80
CA PRO A 220 -1.52 0.27 -7.46
C PRO A 220 -2.39 1.43 -7.96
N LEU A 221 -2.47 1.61 -9.27
CA LEU A 221 -3.40 2.54 -9.92
C LEU A 221 -4.85 2.04 -9.89
N PHE A 222 -5.06 0.74 -9.60
CA PHE A 222 -6.40 0.18 -9.48
C PHE A 222 -7.26 0.82 -8.39
N THR A 223 -6.63 1.49 -7.42
CA THR A 223 -7.28 2.30 -6.40
C THR A 223 -8.09 3.46 -6.98
N GLY A 224 -7.73 3.93 -8.18
CA GLY A 224 -8.51 4.92 -8.92
C GLY A 224 -9.83 4.39 -9.46
N ALA A 225 -9.99 3.06 -9.61
CA ALA A 225 -11.25 2.44 -10.06
C ALA A 225 -12.39 2.60 -9.05
N ALA A 226 -12.08 2.99 -7.81
CA ALA A 226 -13.06 3.27 -6.77
C ALA A 226 -13.76 4.64 -6.96
N TRP A 227 -13.24 5.51 -7.84
CA TRP A 227 -13.85 6.78 -8.17
C TRP A 227 -14.84 6.66 -9.34
N SER A 228 -15.66 7.70 -9.51
CA SER A 228 -16.61 7.75 -10.61
C SER A 228 -15.91 7.96 -11.96
N GLY A 229 -15.99 6.96 -12.83
CA GLY A 229 -15.49 7.03 -14.20
C GLY A 229 -13.99 6.74 -14.33
N ALA A 230 -13.42 7.12 -15.47
CA ALA A 230 -11.99 7.02 -15.73
C ALA A 230 -11.20 8.05 -14.91
N ILE A 231 -9.96 7.72 -14.57
CA ILE A 231 -8.99 8.70 -14.10
C ILE A 231 -8.69 9.63 -15.27
N GLY A 232 -8.77 10.96 -15.08
CA GLY A 232 -8.48 11.93 -16.13
C GLY A 232 -7.01 11.96 -16.57
N GLU A 233 -6.35 13.12 -16.53
CA GLU A 233 -4.94 13.22 -16.92
C GLU A 233 -4.03 12.77 -15.77
N GLY A 234 -3.12 11.83 -16.03
CA GLY A 234 -2.28 11.24 -15.00
C GLY A 234 -0.82 11.13 -15.39
N ARG A 235 0.07 11.42 -14.42
CA ARG A 235 1.50 11.25 -14.56
C ARG A 235 2.14 10.72 -13.29
N VAL A 236 2.98 9.69 -13.45
CA VAL A 236 3.85 9.17 -12.38
C VAL A 236 5.30 9.33 -12.83
N SER A 237 6.09 10.08 -12.07
CA SER A 237 7.49 10.37 -12.35
C SER A 237 8.39 9.80 -11.26
N VAL A 238 9.37 8.98 -11.64
CA VAL A 238 10.41 8.49 -10.74
C VAL A 238 11.69 9.29 -11.01
N VAL A 239 12.14 10.02 -9.99
CA VAL A 239 13.28 10.94 -10.08
C VAL A 239 14.38 10.53 -9.11
N PRO A 240 15.66 10.67 -9.49
CA PRO A 240 16.76 10.44 -8.57
C PRO A 240 16.85 11.59 -7.55
N GLY A 241 16.88 11.24 -6.27
CA GLY A 241 17.24 12.12 -5.16
C GLY A 241 18.71 11.96 -4.77
N GLU A 242 19.03 12.30 -3.51
CA GLU A 242 20.42 12.29 -3.04
C GLU A 242 21.02 10.88 -3.02
N GLY A 243 22.24 10.77 -3.56
CA GLY A 243 23.07 9.58 -3.49
C GLY A 243 22.60 8.39 -4.32
N CYS A 244 21.44 8.43 -4.98
CA CYS A 244 20.88 7.30 -5.72
C CYS A 244 21.50 7.18 -7.13
N ASP A 245 22.02 5.99 -7.46
CA ASP A 245 22.46 5.67 -8.82
C ASP A 245 21.30 5.10 -9.62
N TRP A 246 21.11 5.57 -10.86
CA TRP A 246 20.01 5.11 -11.71
C TRP A 246 20.03 3.60 -11.99
N ASP A 247 21.23 3.00 -12.03
CA ASP A 247 21.41 1.57 -12.26
C ASP A 247 20.94 0.71 -11.06
N ASP A 248 20.69 1.32 -9.89
CA ASP A 248 20.11 0.64 -8.73
C ASP A 248 18.58 0.48 -8.86
N LEU A 249 17.93 1.09 -9.86
CA LEU A 249 16.48 1.02 -10.07
C LEU A 249 16.09 -0.08 -11.07
N ALA A 250 15.23 -1.00 -10.63
CA ALA A 250 14.43 -1.87 -11.48
C ALA A 250 12.94 -1.55 -11.34
N TYR A 251 12.17 -1.77 -12.41
CA TYR A 251 10.72 -1.60 -12.37
C TYR A 251 10.00 -2.69 -13.16
N HIS A 252 8.77 -2.98 -12.75
CA HIS A 252 7.85 -3.86 -13.44
C HIS A 252 6.46 -3.21 -13.47
N VAL A 253 5.65 -3.56 -14.47
CA VAL A 253 4.30 -3.04 -14.63
C VAL A 253 3.32 -4.20 -14.82
N GLY A 254 2.15 -4.08 -14.19
CA GLY A 254 1.01 -4.96 -14.42
C GLY A 254 0.32 -4.68 -15.75
N MET A 255 -0.80 -5.37 -15.99
CA MET A 255 -1.56 -5.24 -17.22
C MET A 255 -2.15 -3.84 -17.43
N ARG A 256 -2.40 -3.51 -18.70
CA ARG A 256 -3.07 -2.28 -19.18
C ARG A 256 -2.43 -0.95 -18.82
N LEU A 257 -1.32 -0.92 -18.08
CA LEU A 257 -0.52 0.29 -17.93
C LEU A 257 0.39 0.49 -19.15
N PRO A 258 0.57 1.74 -19.63
CA PRO A 258 1.60 2.01 -20.62
C PRO A 258 2.98 1.70 -20.01
N LEU A 259 3.91 1.23 -20.84
CA LEU A 259 5.32 1.18 -20.44
C LEU A 259 5.81 2.60 -20.15
N PRO A 260 6.67 2.81 -19.14
CA PRO A 260 7.25 4.12 -18.90
C PRO A 260 8.13 4.54 -20.07
N LYS A 261 8.25 5.86 -20.25
CA LYS A 261 9.30 6.45 -21.06
C LYS A 261 10.43 6.87 -20.15
N GLU A 262 11.63 6.43 -20.47
CA GLU A 262 12.83 7.01 -19.89
C GLU A 262 13.15 8.33 -20.62
N LYS A 263 13.46 9.38 -19.86
CA LYS A 263 13.72 10.74 -20.36
C LYS A 263 15.07 11.21 -19.86
N GLU A 264 15.90 11.72 -20.76
CA GLU A 264 17.16 12.39 -20.42
C GLU A 264 16.96 13.92 -20.40
N ASP A 265 17.65 14.60 -19.49
CA ASP A 265 17.55 16.06 -19.26
C ASP A 265 16.09 16.56 -19.17
N TYR A 266 15.27 15.76 -18.49
CA TYR A 266 13.84 15.97 -18.31
C TYR A 266 13.59 17.21 -17.45
N ARG A 267 12.70 18.08 -17.90
CA ARG A 267 12.12 19.14 -17.07
C ARG A 267 10.75 18.67 -16.61
N LEU A 268 10.54 18.60 -15.30
CA LEU A 268 9.26 18.24 -14.73
C LEU A 268 8.36 19.48 -14.71
N ASP A 269 7.48 19.59 -15.69
CA ASP A 269 6.46 20.64 -15.74
C ASP A 269 5.14 20.03 -15.27
N VAL A 270 4.61 20.41 -14.10
CA VAL A 270 3.41 19.81 -13.47
C VAL A 270 2.20 19.85 -14.41
N LEU A 271 1.33 18.84 -14.34
CA LEU A 271 0.12 18.79 -15.17
C LEU A 271 -0.69 20.08 -15.02
N GLY A 272 -1.05 20.68 -16.16
CA GLY A 272 -1.75 21.98 -16.22
C GLY A 272 -2.99 22.06 -15.32
N PRO A 273 -3.88 21.05 -15.27
CA PRO A 273 -5.01 21.06 -14.35
C PRO A 273 -4.62 21.29 -12.88
N ILE A 274 -3.51 20.68 -12.43
CA ILE A 274 -3.01 20.78 -11.04
C ILE A 274 -2.32 22.13 -10.81
N ASP A 275 -1.42 22.54 -11.72
CA ASP A 275 -0.71 23.82 -11.62
C ASP A 275 -1.66 25.04 -11.67
N ASP A 276 -2.75 24.95 -12.43
CA ASP A 276 -3.78 25.98 -12.52
C ASP A 276 -4.62 26.12 -11.23
N HIS A 277 -4.53 25.18 -10.28
CA HIS A 277 -5.28 25.25 -9.02
C HIS A 277 -4.70 26.36 -8.11
N PRO A 278 -5.54 27.25 -7.54
CA PRO A 278 -5.07 28.45 -6.82
C PRO A 278 -4.17 28.15 -5.61
N ASP A 279 -4.38 26.98 -4.98
CA ASP A 279 -3.65 26.57 -3.78
C ASP A 279 -2.44 25.67 -4.09
N PHE A 280 -2.15 25.37 -5.36
CA PHE A 280 -1.04 24.48 -5.76
C PHE A 280 0.31 24.94 -5.22
N GLY A 281 0.58 26.25 -5.21
CA GLY A 281 1.83 26.80 -4.67
C GLY A 281 2.06 26.55 -3.17
N MET A 282 1.05 26.06 -2.44
CA MET A 282 1.16 25.64 -1.03
C MET A 282 1.47 24.13 -0.89
N CYS A 283 1.32 23.35 -1.94
CA CYS A 283 1.65 21.93 -1.98
C CYS A 283 3.16 21.71 -2.00
N GLY A 284 3.61 20.59 -1.41
CA GLY A 284 4.96 20.09 -1.56
C GLY A 284 5.32 19.78 -3.01
N LEU A 285 4.37 19.35 -3.85
CA LEU A 285 4.63 19.02 -5.26
C LEU A 285 5.10 20.23 -6.09
N ALA A 286 4.70 21.45 -5.72
CA ALA A 286 5.15 22.69 -6.35
C ALA A 286 6.68 22.89 -6.33
N ARG A 287 7.40 22.22 -5.42
CA ARG A 287 8.87 22.25 -5.38
C ARG A 287 9.53 21.56 -6.57
N TYR A 288 8.82 20.65 -7.22
CA TYR A 288 9.33 19.90 -8.37
C TYR A 288 9.01 20.59 -9.69
N ASP A 289 8.09 21.56 -9.70
CA ASP A 289 7.70 22.24 -10.92
C ASP A 289 8.86 23.04 -11.52
N GLY A 290 9.12 22.80 -12.80
CA GLY A 290 10.21 23.37 -13.56
C GLY A 290 11.60 22.80 -13.24
N GLU A 291 11.73 21.89 -12.29
CA GLU A 291 13.00 21.25 -11.93
C GLU A 291 13.53 20.37 -13.07
N ARG A 292 14.86 20.22 -13.11
CA ARG A 292 15.54 19.46 -14.16
C ARG A 292 16.25 18.24 -13.60
N TYR A 293 15.95 17.10 -14.20
CA TYR A 293 16.54 15.82 -13.87
C TYR A 293 17.34 15.29 -15.05
N HIS A 294 18.53 14.79 -14.78
CA HIS A 294 19.35 14.19 -15.83
C HIS A 294 18.69 12.94 -16.42
N ARG A 295 17.98 12.17 -15.59
CA ARG A 295 17.28 10.94 -15.99
C ARG A 295 16.00 10.77 -15.17
N THR A 296 14.91 10.34 -15.81
CA THR A 296 13.59 10.15 -15.17
C THR A 296 12.82 9.04 -15.88
N LEU A 297 12.04 8.24 -15.14
CA LEU A 297 11.01 7.35 -15.71
C LEU A 297 9.66 8.03 -15.55
N VAL A 298 8.93 8.13 -16.64
CA VAL A 298 7.65 8.81 -16.68
C VAL A 298 6.59 7.89 -17.27
N TRP A 299 5.54 7.63 -16.50
CA TRP A 299 4.28 7.11 -16.99
C TRP A 299 3.34 8.28 -17.26
N GLU A 300 2.75 8.32 -18.44
CA GLU A 300 1.74 9.31 -18.83
C GLU A 300 0.49 8.54 -19.28
N PHE A 301 -0.66 8.90 -18.74
CA PHE A 301 -1.95 8.32 -19.10
C PHE A 301 -3.04 9.39 -19.09
N SER A 302 -4.12 9.13 -19.82
CA SER A 302 -5.24 10.05 -19.99
C SER A 302 -6.51 9.23 -20.14
N ASP A 303 -7.55 9.60 -19.41
CA ASP A 303 -8.83 8.87 -19.37
C ASP A 303 -8.62 7.37 -19.14
N TYR A 304 -7.74 7.06 -18.20
CA TYR A 304 -7.37 5.69 -17.87
C TYR A 304 -8.46 5.03 -17.04
N GLU A 305 -8.97 3.89 -17.51
CA GLU A 305 -9.86 3.02 -16.75
C GLU A 305 -9.04 1.89 -16.10
N PRO A 306 -8.62 2.05 -14.83
CA PRO A 306 -7.92 1.00 -14.11
C PRO A 306 -8.79 -0.25 -13.96
N ASP A 307 -8.17 -1.44 -14.07
CA ASP A 307 -8.83 -2.69 -13.69
C ASP A 307 -8.83 -2.83 -12.16
N PRO A 308 -10.00 -3.01 -11.51
CA PRO A 308 -10.08 -3.15 -10.06
C PRO A 308 -9.21 -4.30 -9.52
N GLY A 309 -8.62 -4.09 -8.33
CA GLY A 309 -7.75 -5.05 -7.66
C GLY A 309 -8.08 -5.22 -6.17
N ARG A 310 -7.27 -6.01 -5.47
CA ARG A 310 -7.40 -6.29 -4.03
C ARG A 310 -6.26 -5.67 -3.24
N LEU A 311 -6.56 -5.07 -2.09
CA LEU A 311 -5.57 -4.54 -1.15
C LEU A 311 -5.17 -5.61 -0.11
N ASN A 312 -4.41 -6.61 -0.55
CA ASN A 312 -3.84 -7.63 0.33
C ASN A 312 -2.40 -7.99 -0.10
N PHE A 313 -1.67 -8.70 0.76
CA PHE A 313 -0.25 -9.00 0.51
C PHE A 313 -0.01 -9.87 -0.72
N ASN A 314 -0.90 -10.84 -1.00
CA ASN A 314 -0.78 -11.72 -2.16
C ASN A 314 -0.90 -10.95 -3.49
N ALA A 315 -1.79 -9.95 -3.55
CA ALA A 315 -2.00 -9.14 -4.74
C ALA A 315 -0.87 -8.11 -4.95
N LEU A 316 -0.38 -7.50 -3.87
CA LEU A 316 0.54 -6.35 -3.94
C LEU A 316 2.02 -6.73 -3.90
N TYR A 317 2.34 -7.93 -3.39
CA TYR A 317 3.71 -8.43 -3.24
C TYR A 317 3.79 -9.92 -3.57
N PRO A 318 3.66 -10.28 -4.85
CA PRO A 318 3.54 -11.67 -5.24
C PRO A 318 4.82 -12.50 -5.07
N ASP A 319 5.98 -11.86 -4.90
CA ASP A 319 7.25 -12.50 -4.56
C ASP A 319 7.34 -12.90 -3.06
N ILE A 320 6.39 -12.49 -2.22
CA ILE A 320 6.34 -12.86 -0.78
C ILE A 320 5.93 -14.33 -0.57
N GLY A 321 5.33 -15.01 -1.55
CA GLY A 321 4.86 -16.39 -1.35
C GLY A 321 5.97 -17.40 -1.00
N ASP A 322 7.24 -17.12 -1.31
CA ASP A 322 8.40 -17.93 -0.87
C ASP A 322 8.59 -17.89 0.67
N ILE A 323 8.11 -16.83 1.33
CA ILE A 323 8.15 -16.67 2.78
C ILE A 323 6.90 -17.24 3.43
N ALA A 324 5.76 -17.23 2.74
CA ALA A 324 4.57 -17.98 3.18
C ALA A 324 4.88 -19.48 3.36
N LEU A 325 5.79 -20.05 2.56
CA LEU A 325 6.32 -21.40 2.75
C LEU A 325 7.15 -21.56 4.04
N PHE A 326 7.96 -20.56 4.40
CA PHE A 326 8.68 -20.54 5.68
C PHE A 326 7.70 -20.40 6.87
N GLN A 327 6.61 -19.65 6.67
CA GLN A 327 5.50 -19.45 7.63
C GLN A 327 4.65 -20.72 7.84
N GLN A 328 4.35 -21.48 6.77
CA GLN A 328 3.66 -22.78 6.83
C GLN A 328 4.39 -23.77 7.76
N THR A 329 5.73 -23.72 7.77
CA THR A 329 6.56 -24.65 8.55
C THR A 329 6.53 -24.32 10.06
N LEU A 330 6.09 -23.12 10.44
CA LEU A 330 6.08 -22.64 11.83
C LEU A 330 4.70 -22.69 12.51
N TYR A 331 3.59 -22.72 11.75
CA TYR A 331 2.23 -22.74 12.29
C TYR A 331 1.31 -23.71 11.50
N GLU A 332 1.08 -24.91 12.06
CA GLU A 332 0.21 -25.96 11.48
C GLU A 332 -1.24 -25.49 11.23
N ASP A 333 -1.72 -24.47 11.94
CA ASP A 333 -3.08 -23.91 11.83
C ASP A 333 -3.29 -23.04 10.57
N PHE A 334 -2.22 -22.63 9.88
CA PHE A 334 -2.32 -21.79 8.66
C PHE A 334 -2.84 -22.57 7.44
N LEU A 335 -2.79 -23.91 7.48
CA LEU A 335 -3.19 -24.82 6.40
C LEU A 335 -4.68 -24.77 6.06
N ALA A 336 -5.53 -24.27 6.98
CA ALA A 336 -6.98 -24.27 6.76
C ALA A 336 -7.50 -23.10 5.90
N GLY A 337 -6.74 -22.00 5.77
CA GLY A 337 -7.18 -20.79 5.06
C GLY A 337 -6.51 -20.55 3.69
N ALA A 338 -5.43 -21.25 3.37
CA ALA A 338 -4.62 -20.99 2.16
C ALA A 338 -5.13 -21.65 0.86
N ALA A 339 -6.31 -22.27 0.89
CA ALA A 339 -6.92 -22.97 -0.25
C ALA A 339 -7.73 -22.04 -1.18
N GLU A 340 -7.45 -20.74 -1.17
CA GLU A 340 -8.11 -19.79 -2.07
C GLU A 340 -7.46 -19.76 -3.46
N ALA A 341 -8.25 -19.42 -4.47
CA ALA A 341 -7.75 -19.15 -5.81
C ALA A 341 -6.80 -17.95 -5.76
N TYR A 342 -5.54 -18.14 -6.16
CA TYR A 342 -4.58 -17.06 -6.29
C TYR A 342 -4.92 -16.24 -7.53
N ASP A 343 -5.37 -15.00 -7.31
CA ASP A 343 -5.52 -14.04 -8.39
C ASP A 343 -4.13 -13.68 -8.93
N ASN A 344 -4.01 -13.53 -10.25
CA ASN A 344 -2.75 -13.16 -10.87
C ASN A 344 -2.45 -11.67 -10.54
N PRO A 345 -1.41 -11.37 -9.75
CA PRO A 345 -1.06 -9.99 -9.36
C PRO A 345 -0.77 -9.10 -10.57
N TRP A 346 -0.37 -9.70 -11.69
CA TRP A 346 -0.09 -8.98 -12.92
C TRP A 346 -1.34 -8.57 -13.68
N ASP A 347 -2.51 -9.10 -13.34
CA ASP A 347 -3.76 -8.75 -13.99
C ASP A 347 -4.26 -7.35 -13.58
N TYR A 348 -3.69 -6.78 -12.52
CA TYR A 348 -4.05 -5.46 -12.00
C TYR A 348 -3.19 -4.33 -12.58
N SER A 349 -3.76 -3.13 -12.61
CA SER A 349 -3.07 -1.88 -12.93
C SER A 349 -2.10 -1.46 -11.81
N MET A 350 -0.84 -1.90 -11.88
CA MET A 350 0.15 -1.68 -10.82
C MET A 350 1.57 -1.37 -11.34
N ILE A 351 2.26 -0.42 -10.70
CA ILE A 351 3.69 -0.18 -10.90
C ILE A 351 4.44 -0.77 -9.70
N TYR A 352 5.46 -1.56 -9.98
CA TYR A 352 6.36 -2.11 -8.98
C TYR A 352 7.76 -1.52 -9.18
N LEU A 353 8.34 -0.95 -8.14
CA LEU A 353 9.68 -0.39 -8.14
C LEU A 353 10.55 -1.16 -7.14
N CYS A 354 11.76 -1.50 -7.56
CA CYS A 354 12.80 -2.00 -6.66
C CYS A 354 14.04 -1.13 -6.78
N LEU A 355 14.53 -0.67 -5.65
CA LEU A 355 15.76 0.09 -5.53
C LEU A 355 16.77 -0.75 -4.80
N GLY A 356 17.92 -0.99 -5.38
CA GLY A 356 19.00 -1.63 -4.65
C GLY A 356 20.18 -1.99 -5.50
N ARG A 357 21.32 -2.16 -4.83
CA ARG A 357 22.58 -2.55 -5.48
C ARG A 357 22.48 -3.86 -6.27
N TYR A 358 21.53 -4.72 -5.92
CA TYR A 358 21.22 -5.97 -6.59
C TYR A 358 19.72 -6.07 -6.85
N ALA A 359 19.16 -5.09 -7.57
CA ALA A 359 17.75 -5.14 -7.96
C ALA A 359 17.44 -6.46 -8.72
N PRO A 360 16.33 -7.14 -8.41
CA PRO A 360 15.99 -8.40 -9.05
C PRO A 360 15.70 -8.17 -10.54
N THR A 361 16.08 -9.14 -11.36
CA THR A 361 15.94 -9.09 -12.82
C THR A 361 14.63 -9.70 -13.32
N TYR A 362 13.88 -10.36 -12.43
CA TYR A 362 12.58 -10.95 -12.69
C TYR A 362 11.78 -11.08 -11.38
N TYR A 363 10.46 -11.08 -11.49
CA TYR A 363 9.52 -11.35 -10.38
C TYR A 363 8.70 -12.59 -10.70
N LYS A 364 8.53 -13.44 -9.69
CA LYS A 364 7.80 -14.69 -9.83
C LYS A 364 6.75 -14.75 -8.73
N SER A 365 5.48 -14.84 -9.13
CA SER A 365 4.42 -15.18 -8.21
C SER A 365 4.51 -16.66 -7.89
N VAL A 366 4.42 -16.99 -6.61
CA VAL A 366 4.43 -18.36 -6.11
C VAL A 366 3.25 -18.57 -5.15
N ASN A 367 2.73 -19.80 -5.06
CA ASN A 367 1.72 -20.14 -4.06
C ASN A 367 2.36 -20.25 -2.67
N THR A 368 1.55 -20.53 -1.65
CA THR A 368 2.05 -20.74 -0.27
C THR A 368 3.04 -21.91 -0.13
N ASP A 369 3.11 -22.82 -1.11
CA ASP A 369 4.09 -23.92 -1.16
C ASP A 369 5.38 -23.55 -1.92
N GLY A 370 5.55 -22.28 -2.32
CA GLY A 370 6.66 -21.82 -3.16
C GLY A 370 6.58 -22.31 -4.61
N ALA A 371 5.45 -22.88 -5.03
CA ALA A 371 5.25 -23.35 -6.38
C ALA A 371 5.01 -22.17 -7.33
N PRO A 372 5.72 -22.10 -8.47
CA PRO A 372 5.53 -21.07 -9.50
C PRO A 372 4.08 -20.97 -9.97
N LEU A 373 3.45 -19.81 -9.80
CA LEU A 373 2.12 -19.52 -10.32
C LEU A 373 2.20 -18.71 -11.63
N PHE A 374 2.93 -17.59 -11.60
CA PHE A 374 3.05 -16.65 -12.73
C PHE A 374 4.46 -16.09 -12.81
N ASP A 375 5.03 -15.96 -14.01
CA ASP A 375 6.39 -15.42 -14.24
C ASP A 375 6.43 -14.08 -14.98
N SER A 376 5.27 -13.59 -15.47
CA SER A 376 5.23 -12.40 -16.30
C SER A 376 3.83 -11.81 -16.43
N PRO A 377 3.73 -10.49 -16.73
CA PRO A 377 2.48 -9.86 -17.13
C PRO A 377 1.87 -10.51 -18.38
N GLY A 378 0.61 -10.96 -18.26
CA GLY A 378 -0.08 -11.68 -19.34
C GLY A 378 0.43 -13.11 -19.61
N GLY A 379 1.29 -13.65 -18.73
CA GLY A 379 1.75 -15.03 -18.79
C GLY A 379 0.62 -16.02 -18.54
N SER A 380 0.65 -17.17 -19.22
CA SER A 380 -0.23 -18.29 -18.85
C SER A 380 0.20 -18.84 -17.49
N PRO A 381 -0.73 -19.32 -16.64
CA PRO A 381 -0.38 -20.01 -15.40
C PRO A 381 0.70 -21.07 -15.67
N LEU A 382 1.78 -21.05 -14.89
CA LEU A 382 2.91 -21.95 -15.10
C LEU A 382 2.62 -23.41 -14.73
N GLY A 383 1.43 -23.70 -14.20
CA GLY A 383 0.88 -25.03 -14.03
C GLY A 383 -0.60 -25.00 -13.64
N GLU A 384 -1.34 -26.03 -14.04
CA GLU A 384 -2.57 -26.40 -13.30
C GLU A 384 -2.15 -26.67 -11.85
N SER A 385 -2.90 -26.11 -10.90
CA SER A 385 -2.79 -26.45 -9.48
C SER A 385 -2.66 -27.97 -9.32
N ILE A 386 -1.45 -28.47 -9.08
CA ILE A 386 -1.25 -29.90 -8.84
C ILE A 386 -1.82 -30.13 -7.44
N PRO A 387 -2.90 -30.91 -7.28
CA PRO A 387 -3.31 -31.33 -5.95
C PRO A 387 -2.17 -32.21 -5.44
N PHE A 388 -1.52 -31.80 -4.35
CA PHE A 388 -0.60 -32.70 -3.67
C PHE A 388 -1.42 -33.90 -3.17
N LEU A 389 -1.06 -35.08 -3.71
CA LEU A 389 -1.59 -36.35 -3.28
C LEU A 389 -1.31 -36.54 -1.78
N SER A 390 -2.39 -36.86 -1.07
CA SER A 390 -2.54 -37.32 0.31
C SER A 390 -1.33 -37.93 1.01
#